data_AF-A0A350YUF6-F1
#
_entry.id   AF-A0A350YUF6-F1
#
_cell.length_a   1.000
_cell.length_b   1.000
_cell.length_c   1.000
_cell.angle_alpha   90.00
_cell.angle_beta   90.00
_cell.angle_gamma   90.00
#
_symmetry.space_group_name_H-M   'P 1'
#
loop_
_entity.id
_entity.type
_entity.pdbx_description
1 polymer ?
#
loop_
_entity_poly.entity_id
_entity_poly.type
_entity_poly.pdbx_seq_one_letter_code
_entity_poly.pdbx_strand_id
1 'polypeptide(L)'
;MKRIFLVLMVVITSISFTGCFGPGSGSGYGNGELVGVKRQGKWQETPPYGMVFVRRGTLNIGPSDQDPAASTTPSRTVSIDAFWMDDTEITNTEYRQFVHWVRDSIARQTLGQSYPEYLITEDREGNPLDRPQISWRERIDWNDPDVVMTLQDMYIPENERFMGKKEIDPRKLFFEYWWIDYQQAARRS
;
A
#
# COMPACT_ATOMS: atom_id res chain seq x y z
N MET A 1 55.13 -20.46 55.58
CA MET A 1 55.67 -20.42 54.19
C MET A 1 54.77 -21.11 53.16
N LYS A 2 54.21 -22.30 53.43
CA LYS A 2 53.35 -23.03 52.47
C LYS A 2 52.06 -22.30 52.03
N ARG A 3 51.41 -21.54 52.92
CA ARG A 3 50.18 -20.78 52.60
C ARG A 3 50.44 -19.56 51.70
N ILE A 4 51.60 -18.92 51.83
CA ILE A 4 51.99 -17.77 51.00
C ILE A 4 52.34 -18.24 49.58
N PHE A 5 53.02 -19.37 49.46
CA PHE A 5 53.36 -19.97 48.16
C PHE A 5 52.12 -20.40 47.38
N LEU A 6 51.10 -20.92 48.07
CA LEU A 6 49.83 -21.34 47.46
C LEU A 6 49.02 -20.13 46.96
N VAL A 7 48.99 -19.03 47.72
CA VAL A 7 48.34 -17.78 47.28
C VAL A 7 49.07 -17.17 46.08
N LEU A 8 50.40 -17.18 46.06
CA LEU A 8 51.19 -16.67 44.93
C LEU A 8 50.96 -17.48 43.65
N MET A 9 50.85 -18.80 43.76
CA MET A 9 50.59 -19.69 42.62
C MET A 9 49.18 -19.49 42.04
N VAL A 10 48.17 -19.22 42.88
CA VAL A 10 46.80 -18.91 42.45
C VAL A 10 46.74 -17.54 41.74
N VAL A 11 47.48 -16.55 42.23
CA VAL A 11 47.55 -15.23 41.58
C VAL A 11 48.24 -15.32 40.22
N ILE A 12 49.34 -16.07 40.10
CA ILE A 12 50.06 -16.25 38.82
C ILE A 12 49.21 -17.02 37.80
N THR A 13 48.49 -18.06 38.22
CA THR A 13 47.58 -18.80 37.32
C THR A 13 46.36 -17.99 36.90
N SER A 14 45.86 -17.08 37.75
CA SER A 14 44.77 -16.17 37.37
C SER A 14 45.21 -15.11 36.34
N ILE A 15 46.47 -14.64 36.38
CA ILE A 15 47.01 -13.67 35.42
C ILE A 15 47.32 -14.33 34.07
N SER A 16 47.75 -15.60 34.06
CA SER A 16 48.01 -16.36 32.83
C SER A 16 46.75 -16.78 32.05
N PHE A 17 45.57 -16.74 32.67
CA PHE A 17 44.30 -17.02 31.98
C PHE A 17 43.72 -15.80 31.21
N THR A 18 44.29 -14.62 31.42
CA THR A 18 43.90 -13.36 30.74
C THR A 18 44.61 -13.13 29.39
N GLY A 19 45.32 -14.13 28.86
CA GLY A 19 46.22 -13.97 27.72
C GLY A 19 45.72 -14.40 26.33
N CYS A 20 44.47 -14.89 26.16
CA CYS A 20 44.06 -15.38 24.84
C CYS A 20 42.56 -15.27 24.46
N PHE A 21 41.78 -14.38 25.09
CA PHE A 21 40.38 -14.17 24.71
C PHE A 21 39.93 -12.71 24.79
N GLY A 22 40.75 -11.79 24.25
CA GLY A 22 40.35 -10.41 24.00
C GLY A 22 40.13 -10.19 22.50
N PRO A 23 38.94 -9.76 22.03
CA PRO A 23 38.80 -9.28 20.66
C PRO A 23 39.71 -8.06 20.50
N GLY A 24 40.57 -8.10 19.48
CA GLY A 24 41.57 -7.07 19.23
C GLY A 24 40.98 -5.66 19.35
N SER A 25 41.52 -4.88 20.28
CA SER A 25 41.30 -3.45 20.40
C SER A 25 42.01 -2.74 19.24
N GLY A 26 41.35 -2.74 18.09
CA GLY A 26 41.76 -2.04 16.89
C GLY A 26 40.53 -1.79 16.05
N SER A 27 40.24 -0.53 15.78
CA SER A 27 39.16 -0.10 14.90
C SER A 27 39.19 -0.85 13.56
N GLY A 28 38.26 -1.78 13.35
CA GLY A 28 37.84 -2.23 12.03
C GLY A 28 38.66 -3.31 11.32
N TYR A 29 39.00 -4.43 11.96
CA TYR A 29 39.54 -5.60 11.25
C TYR A 29 38.76 -6.89 11.56
N GLY A 30 37.85 -7.25 10.65
CA GLY A 30 37.63 -8.66 10.32
C GLY A 30 38.91 -9.25 9.71
N ASN A 31 38.97 -10.56 9.50
CA ASN A 31 40.14 -11.37 9.12
C ASN A 31 40.82 -11.02 7.76
N GLY A 32 40.83 -9.76 7.31
CA GLY A 32 41.30 -9.36 5.98
C GLY A 32 40.42 -9.88 4.84
N GLU A 33 39.43 -10.72 5.15
CA GLU A 33 38.47 -11.24 4.19
C GLU A 33 37.47 -10.15 3.81
N LEU A 34 37.27 -9.98 2.51
CA LEU A 34 36.25 -9.12 1.95
C LEU A 34 34.87 -9.70 2.28
N VAL A 35 34.29 -9.30 3.42
CA VAL A 35 32.96 -9.75 3.87
C VAL A 35 31.80 -9.11 3.09
N GLY A 36 32.10 -8.20 2.16
CA GLY A 36 31.13 -7.45 1.38
C GLY A 36 30.39 -6.41 2.22
N VAL A 37 29.97 -5.32 1.60
CA VAL A 37 29.00 -4.41 2.23
C VAL A 37 27.66 -5.13 2.25
N LYS A 38 26.96 -5.14 3.40
CA LYS A 38 25.56 -5.59 3.44
C LYS A 38 24.80 -4.81 2.37
N ARG A 39 24.50 -5.45 1.24
CA ARG A 39 23.56 -4.89 0.27
C ARG A 39 22.31 -4.55 1.07
N GLN A 40 21.88 -3.29 1.02
CA GLN A 40 20.59 -2.90 1.56
C GLN A 40 19.59 -3.97 1.16
N GLY A 41 18.84 -4.49 2.14
CA GLY A 41 17.87 -5.55 1.91
C GLY A 41 17.07 -5.19 0.67
N LYS A 42 17.01 -6.13 -0.29
CA LYS A 42 16.19 -5.94 -1.49
C LYS A 42 14.84 -5.43 -1.02
N TRP A 43 14.39 -4.30 -1.55
CA TRP A 43 13.05 -3.80 -1.26
C TRP A 43 12.07 -4.94 -1.50
N GLN A 44 11.34 -5.31 -0.46
CA GLN A 44 10.30 -6.32 -0.52
C GLN A 44 8.99 -5.56 -0.46
N GLU A 45 8.16 -5.77 -1.46
CA GLU A 45 6.80 -5.27 -1.46
C GLU A 45 6.04 -5.95 -0.31
N THR A 46 5.42 -5.15 0.55
CA THR A 46 4.51 -5.68 1.57
C THR A 46 3.27 -6.24 0.86
N PRO A 47 2.79 -7.45 1.23
CA PRO A 47 1.58 -7.99 0.64
C PRO A 47 0.40 -7.01 0.83
N PRO A 48 -0.34 -6.69 -0.25
CA PRO A 48 -1.59 -5.97 -0.13
C PRO A 48 -2.59 -6.73 0.76
N TYR A 49 -3.45 -5.99 1.44
CA TYR A 49 -4.44 -6.58 2.34
C TYR A 49 -5.46 -7.41 1.56
N GLY A 50 -5.80 -8.61 2.06
CA GLY A 50 -6.80 -9.49 1.43
C GLY A 50 -6.35 -10.15 0.12
N MET A 51 -5.07 -10.04 -0.25
CA MET A 51 -4.54 -10.60 -1.50
C MET A 51 -3.50 -11.70 -1.26
N VAL A 52 -3.46 -12.65 -2.19
CA VAL A 52 -2.49 -13.74 -2.26
C VAL A 52 -1.52 -13.54 -3.42
N PHE A 53 -0.27 -13.98 -3.23
CA PHE A 53 0.76 -13.87 -4.26
C PHE A 53 0.66 -15.04 -5.25
N VAL A 54 0.35 -14.73 -6.51
CA VAL A 54 0.35 -15.68 -7.61
C VAL A 54 1.73 -15.68 -8.27
N ARG A 55 2.39 -16.84 -8.24
CA ARG A 55 3.73 -17.00 -8.84
C ARG A 55 3.62 -17.00 -10.36
N ARG A 56 4.66 -16.45 -11.02
CA ARG A 56 4.83 -16.56 -12.47
C ARG A 56 4.75 -18.02 -12.93
N GLY A 57 4.14 -18.25 -14.08
CA GLY A 57 3.95 -19.59 -14.59
C GLY A 57 3.40 -19.61 -16.00
N THR A 58 3.23 -20.81 -16.52
CA THR A 58 2.56 -21.07 -17.81
C THR A 58 1.29 -21.85 -17.55
N LEU A 59 0.19 -21.44 -18.18
CA LEU A 59 -1.09 -22.13 -18.10
C LEU A 59 -1.63 -22.40 -19.51
N ASN A 60 -2.36 -23.50 -19.65
CA ASN A 60 -3.10 -23.80 -20.87
C ASN A 60 -4.55 -23.35 -20.69
N ILE A 61 -4.95 -22.30 -21.40
CA ILE A 61 -6.30 -21.76 -21.40
C ILE A 61 -7.06 -22.39 -22.56
N GLY A 62 -8.19 -23.03 -22.28
CA GLY A 62 -9.07 -23.58 -23.31
C GLY A 62 -9.83 -24.80 -22.83
N PRO A 63 -10.68 -25.37 -23.69
CA PRO A 63 -11.38 -26.61 -23.38
C PRO A 63 -10.38 -27.73 -23.11
N SER A 64 -10.59 -28.43 -22.01
CA SER A 64 -9.83 -29.63 -21.63
C SER A 64 -10.73 -30.83 -21.88
N ASP A 65 -10.59 -31.45 -23.06
CA ASP A 65 -11.02 -32.79 -23.52
C ASP A 65 -12.32 -33.46 -23.00
N GLN A 66 -13.26 -32.76 -22.36
CA GLN A 66 -14.44 -33.38 -21.75
C GLN A 66 -15.72 -33.27 -22.59
N ASP A 67 -15.74 -32.46 -23.66
CA ASP A 67 -16.89 -32.38 -24.58
C ASP A 67 -16.46 -32.02 -26.04
N PRO A 68 -16.37 -33.02 -26.94
CA PRO A 68 -16.04 -32.79 -28.34
C PRO A 68 -17.12 -32.02 -29.12
N ALA A 69 -18.35 -31.92 -28.62
CA ALA A 69 -19.44 -31.22 -29.30
C ALA A 69 -19.41 -29.70 -29.08
N ALA A 70 -18.71 -29.21 -28.05
CA ALA A 70 -18.57 -27.79 -27.73
C ALA A 70 -17.17 -27.20 -28.00
N SER A 71 -16.20 -28.03 -28.42
CA SER A 71 -14.78 -27.69 -28.50
C SER A 71 -14.36 -27.00 -29.81
N THR A 72 -15.03 -25.93 -30.23
CA THR A 72 -14.61 -25.17 -31.44
C THR A 72 -13.48 -24.17 -31.15
N THR A 73 -13.18 -23.89 -29.88
CA THR A 73 -12.15 -22.92 -29.50
C THR A 73 -10.80 -23.59 -29.22
N PRO A 74 -9.70 -23.19 -29.88
CA PRO A 74 -8.38 -23.79 -29.66
C PRO A 74 -7.83 -23.41 -28.28
N SER A 75 -7.19 -24.38 -27.61
CA SER A 75 -6.43 -24.15 -26.38
C SER A 75 -5.15 -23.35 -26.68
N ARG A 76 -4.81 -22.39 -25.82
CA ARG A 76 -3.61 -21.55 -25.93
C ARG A 76 -2.81 -21.58 -24.64
N THR A 77 -1.49 -21.76 -24.76
CA THR A 77 -0.57 -21.62 -23.63
C THR A 77 -0.23 -20.14 -23.42
N VAL A 78 -0.51 -19.62 -22.24
CA VAL A 78 -0.22 -18.25 -21.85
C VAL A 78 0.79 -18.26 -20.71
N SER A 79 1.83 -17.44 -20.84
CA SER A 79 2.77 -17.15 -19.76
C SER A 79 2.29 -15.92 -19.02
N ILE A 80 2.13 -16.02 -17.70
CA ILE A 80 1.73 -14.89 -16.85
C ILE A 80 2.87 -14.60 -15.88
N ASP A 81 3.16 -13.31 -15.70
CA ASP A 81 4.10 -12.84 -14.69
C ASP A 81 3.53 -12.99 -13.28
N ALA A 82 4.34 -12.75 -12.26
CA ALA A 82 3.84 -12.83 -10.88
C ALA A 82 2.99 -11.58 -10.56
N PHE A 83 1.86 -11.77 -9.87
CA PHE A 83 0.96 -10.68 -9.47
C PHE A 83 0.17 -11.04 -8.20
N TRP A 84 -0.54 -10.05 -7.64
CA TRP A 84 -1.42 -10.23 -6.49
C TRP A 84 -2.87 -10.46 -6.94
N MET A 85 -3.57 -11.40 -6.32
CA MET A 85 -4.97 -11.69 -6.58
C MET A 85 -5.75 -11.65 -5.26
N ASP A 86 -6.97 -11.13 -5.27
CA ASP A 86 -7.85 -11.18 -4.09
C ASP A 86 -8.08 -12.64 -3.66
N ASP A 87 -8.03 -12.89 -2.35
CA ASP A 87 -8.25 -14.23 -1.78
C ASP A 87 -9.74 -14.65 -1.89
N THR A 88 -10.64 -13.67 -1.86
CA THR A 88 -12.09 -13.87 -1.98
C THR A 88 -12.71 -12.88 -2.94
N GLU A 89 -13.90 -13.20 -3.47
CA GLU A 89 -14.71 -12.22 -4.19
C GLU A 89 -15.05 -11.01 -3.31
N ILE A 90 -15.18 -9.85 -3.93
CA ILE A 90 -15.53 -8.60 -3.24
C ILE A 90 -16.90 -8.76 -2.54
N THR A 91 -16.90 -8.55 -1.23
CA THR A 91 -18.10 -8.63 -0.42
C THR A 91 -18.97 -7.39 -0.57
N ASN A 92 -20.27 -7.52 -0.28
CA ASN A 92 -21.20 -6.39 -0.27
C ASN A 92 -20.76 -5.26 0.69
N THR A 93 -20.02 -5.59 1.76
CA THR A 93 -19.54 -4.60 2.73
C THR A 93 -18.36 -3.81 2.18
N GLU A 94 -17.41 -4.47 1.53
CA GLU A 94 -16.28 -3.83 0.85
C GLU A 94 -16.77 -2.95 -0.31
N TYR A 95 -17.74 -3.44 -1.08
CA TYR A 95 -18.35 -2.65 -2.14
C TYR A 95 -19.03 -1.38 -1.58
N ARG A 96 -19.74 -1.48 -0.45
CA ARG A 96 -20.31 -0.29 0.22
C ARG A 96 -19.23 0.67 0.69
N GLN A 97 -18.13 0.19 1.24
CA GLN A 97 -17.00 1.03 1.61
C GLN A 97 -16.47 1.82 0.40
N PHE A 98 -16.30 1.15 -0.73
CA PHE A 98 -15.92 1.80 -1.98
C PHE A 98 -16.93 2.87 -2.42
N VAL A 99 -18.22 2.54 -2.45
CA VAL A 99 -19.27 3.51 -2.81
C VAL A 99 -19.28 4.72 -1.87
N HIS A 100 -19.12 4.52 -0.56
CA HIS A 100 -19.00 5.61 0.39
C HIS A 100 -17.75 6.46 0.16
N TRP A 101 -16.63 5.83 -0.19
CA TRP A 101 -15.41 6.55 -0.53
C TRP A 101 -15.59 7.43 -1.78
N VAL A 102 -16.22 6.90 -2.84
CA VAL A 102 -16.53 7.66 -4.07
C VAL A 102 -17.52 8.79 -3.80
N ARG A 103 -18.56 8.52 -3.00
CA ARG A 103 -19.50 9.56 -2.56
C ARG A 103 -18.77 10.68 -1.84
N ASP A 104 -17.93 10.34 -0.87
CA ASP A 104 -17.22 11.31 -0.05
C ASP A 104 -16.17 12.08 -0.86
N SER A 105 -15.52 11.45 -1.84
CA SER A 105 -14.54 12.13 -2.71
C SER A 105 -15.21 13.21 -3.56
N ILE A 106 -16.34 12.87 -4.22
CA ILE A 106 -17.10 13.83 -5.03
C ILE A 106 -17.65 14.95 -4.14
N ALA A 107 -18.17 14.61 -2.96
CA ALA A 107 -18.73 15.62 -2.05
C ALA A 107 -17.67 16.61 -1.60
N ARG A 108 -16.46 16.13 -1.26
CA ARG A 108 -15.32 17.00 -0.90
C ARG A 108 -14.87 17.87 -2.06
N GLN A 109 -14.90 17.35 -3.28
CA GLN A 109 -14.54 18.13 -4.46
C GLN A 109 -15.55 19.25 -4.72
N THR A 110 -16.85 18.97 -4.58
CA THR A 110 -17.90 20.00 -4.69
C THR A 110 -17.81 21.03 -3.57
N LEU A 111 -17.72 20.58 -2.31
CA LEU A 111 -17.57 21.46 -1.15
C LEU A 111 -16.31 22.32 -1.25
N GLY A 112 -15.22 21.73 -1.73
CA GLY A 112 -13.93 22.39 -1.96
C GLY A 112 -13.97 23.64 -2.82
N GLN A 113 -14.98 23.78 -3.69
CA GLN A 113 -15.15 24.98 -4.50
C GLN A 113 -15.63 26.18 -3.69
N SER A 114 -16.38 25.94 -2.62
CA SER A 114 -16.88 26.98 -1.71
C SER A 114 -16.07 27.08 -0.41
N TYR A 115 -15.48 25.96 0.01
CA TYR A 115 -14.87 25.74 1.33
C TYR A 115 -13.45 25.17 1.15
N PRO A 116 -12.39 26.01 1.25
CA PRO A 116 -11.02 25.60 1.00
C PRO A 116 -10.50 24.47 1.89
N GLU A 117 -11.08 24.24 3.08
CA GLU A 117 -10.66 23.20 4.02
C GLU A 117 -10.77 21.76 3.48
N TYR A 118 -11.62 21.55 2.47
CA TYR A 118 -11.80 20.25 1.81
C TYR A 118 -10.78 19.98 0.70
N LEU A 119 -9.98 20.98 0.30
CA LEU A 119 -8.95 20.85 -0.73
C LEU A 119 -7.58 21.30 -0.22
N ILE A 120 -6.55 20.55 -0.62
CA ILE A 120 -5.16 20.90 -0.43
C ILE A 120 -4.72 21.59 -1.72
N THR A 121 -4.54 22.90 -1.65
CA THR A 121 -4.14 23.75 -2.79
C THR A 121 -2.65 24.04 -2.82
N GLU A 122 -1.93 23.77 -1.74
CA GLU A 122 -0.51 24.11 -1.57
C GLU A 122 0.31 22.88 -1.19
N ASP A 123 1.55 22.84 -1.67
CA ASP A 123 2.52 21.81 -1.28
C ASP A 123 3.13 22.10 0.11
N ARG A 124 4.08 21.26 0.53
CA ARG A 124 4.77 21.42 1.82
C ARG A 124 5.62 22.70 1.89
N GLU A 125 6.01 23.24 0.74
CA GLU A 125 6.89 24.39 0.58
C GLU A 125 6.09 25.70 0.35
N GLY A 126 4.76 25.60 0.30
CA GLY A 126 3.83 26.72 0.08
C GLY A 126 3.62 27.07 -1.39
N ASN A 127 4.09 26.25 -2.33
CA ASN A 127 3.82 26.48 -3.74
C ASN A 127 2.40 26.00 -4.09
N PRO A 128 1.66 26.74 -4.94
CA PRO A 128 0.35 26.30 -5.39
C PRO A 128 0.45 25.04 -6.25
N LEU A 129 -0.42 24.08 -5.99
CA LEU A 129 -0.54 22.85 -6.76
C LEU A 129 -1.34 23.13 -8.04
N ASP A 130 -0.83 22.65 -9.18
CA ASP A 130 -1.55 22.69 -10.46
C ASP A 130 -2.92 22.01 -10.38
N ARG A 131 -3.04 21.00 -9.51
CA ARG A 131 -4.30 20.28 -9.24
C ARG A 131 -4.51 20.18 -7.73
N PRO A 132 -5.57 20.82 -7.19
CA PRO A 132 -5.93 20.67 -5.79
C PRO A 132 -6.22 19.21 -5.45
N GLN A 133 -5.71 18.75 -4.31
CA GLN A 133 -5.94 17.39 -3.83
C GLN A 133 -7.04 17.37 -2.77
N ILE A 134 -7.75 16.25 -2.63
CA ILE A 134 -8.80 16.12 -1.61
C ILE A 134 -8.17 16.05 -0.21
N SER A 135 -8.63 16.91 0.68
CA SER A 135 -8.33 16.83 2.11
C SER A 135 -9.28 15.83 2.77
N TRP A 136 -8.75 14.68 3.17
CA TRP A 136 -9.50 13.66 3.92
C TRP A 136 -9.54 13.91 5.44
N ARG A 137 -8.84 14.96 5.91
CA ARG A 137 -8.74 15.28 7.33
C ARG A 137 -10.02 15.90 7.86
N GLU A 138 -10.63 16.80 7.08
CA GLU A 138 -11.86 17.48 7.47
C GLU A 138 -13.04 16.50 7.44
N ARG A 139 -13.97 16.58 8.39
CA ARG A 139 -15.13 15.68 8.40
C ARG A 139 -16.31 16.39 7.76
N ILE A 140 -17.00 15.70 6.85
CA ILE A 140 -18.24 16.22 6.25
C ILE A 140 -19.38 15.98 7.24
N ASP A 141 -20.02 17.05 7.69
CA ASP A 141 -21.30 16.95 8.39
C ASP A 141 -22.44 16.93 7.36
N TRP A 142 -23.02 15.76 7.15
CA TRP A 142 -24.11 15.54 6.20
C TRP A 142 -25.45 16.16 6.63
N ASN A 143 -25.56 16.63 7.88
CA ASN A 143 -26.77 17.25 8.41
C ASN A 143 -26.69 18.78 8.44
N ASP A 144 -25.52 19.36 8.17
CA ASP A 144 -25.35 20.80 8.13
C ASP A 144 -26.15 21.41 6.96
N PRO A 145 -27.04 22.40 7.21
CA PRO A 145 -27.81 23.06 6.15
C PRO A 145 -26.97 23.57 4.97
N ASP A 146 -25.79 24.12 5.24
CA ASP A 146 -24.92 24.72 4.21
C ASP A 146 -24.30 23.63 3.33
N VAL A 147 -23.87 22.51 3.94
CA VAL A 147 -23.38 21.32 3.23
C VAL A 147 -24.49 20.68 2.40
N VAL A 148 -25.69 20.57 2.96
CA VAL A 148 -26.87 19.98 2.31
C VAL A 148 -27.30 20.79 1.09
N MET A 149 -27.16 22.13 1.14
CA MET A 149 -27.47 23.04 0.04
C MET A 149 -26.41 22.96 -1.07
N THR A 150 -25.13 23.02 -0.74
CA THR A 150 -24.04 22.91 -1.73
C THR A 150 -24.02 21.56 -2.43
N LEU A 151 -24.33 20.48 -1.72
CA LEU A 151 -24.43 19.13 -2.28
C LEU A 151 -25.79 18.83 -2.93
N GLN A 152 -26.69 19.81 -3.08
CA GLN A 152 -28.03 19.59 -3.64
C GLN A 152 -27.99 18.87 -5.00
N ASP A 153 -27.03 19.24 -5.85
CA ASP A 153 -26.82 18.66 -7.17
C ASP A 153 -26.36 17.20 -7.14
N MET A 154 -25.89 16.67 -6.00
CA MET A 154 -25.55 15.26 -5.85
C MET A 154 -26.78 14.37 -5.64
N TYR A 155 -27.88 14.94 -5.16
CA TYR A 155 -29.08 14.19 -4.83
C TYR A 155 -30.03 14.05 -6.02
N ILE A 156 -30.94 13.09 -5.91
CA ILE A 156 -32.04 12.92 -6.86
C ILE A 156 -32.95 14.17 -6.79
N PRO A 157 -33.33 14.75 -7.95
CA PRO A 157 -34.20 15.92 -7.99
C PRO A 157 -35.61 15.57 -7.49
N GLU A 158 -36.32 16.56 -6.95
CA GLU A 158 -37.58 16.34 -6.20
C GLU A 158 -38.66 15.60 -7.00
N ASN A 159 -38.71 15.82 -8.31
CA ASN A 159 -39.65 15.17 -9.24
C ASN A 159 -39.38 13.67 -9.45
N GLU A 160 -38.15 13.19 -9.19
CA GLU A 160 -37.74 11.79 -9.38
C GLU A 160 -37.61 11.03 -8.05
N ARG A 161 -37.76 11.71 -6.91
CA ARG A 161 -37.61 11.07 -5.59
C ARG A 161 -38.71 10.06 -5.33
N PHE A 162 -38.32 8.81 -5.09
CA PHE A 162 -39.25 7.79 -4.63
C PHE A 162 -39.65 8.06 -3.17
N MET A 163 -40.96 8.15 -2.90
CA MET A 163 -41.53 8.45 -1.57
C MET A 163 -41.03 9.78 -0.95
N GLY A 164 -40.58 10.74 -1.78
CA GLY A 164 -40.06 12.03 -1.32
C GLY A 164 -38.74 11.94 -0.53
N LYS A 165 -38.08 10.77 -0.49
CA LYS A 165 -36.83 10.58 0.24
C LYS A 165 -35.67 11.23 -0.52
N LYS A 166 -34.84 11.97 0.21
CA LYS A 166 -33.61 12.55 -0.33
C LYS A 166 -32.54 11.46 -0.38
N GLU A 167 -32.28 10.95 -1.57
CA GLU A 167 -31.27 9.92 -1.84
C GLU A 167 -30.24 10.45 -2.84
N ILE A 168 -29.01 9.92 -2.74
CA ILE A 168 -27.91 10.29 -3.63
C ILE A 168 -28.18 9.68 -5.01
N ASP A 169 -27.95 10.46 -6.06
CA ASP A 169 -28.16 9.98 -7.42
C ASP A 169 -26.99 9.06 -7.84
N PRO A 170 -27.23 7.74 -8.01
CA PRO A 170 -26.16 6.81 -8.38
C PRO A 170 -25.59 7.13 -9.77
N ARG A 171 -26.34 7.83 -10.63
CA ARG A 171 -25.90 8.26 -11.96
C ARG A 171 -24.80 9.32 -11.90
N LYS A 172 -24.54 9.91 -10.73
CA LYS A 172 -23.51 10.96 -10.55
C LYS A 172 -22.25 10.42 -9.87
N LEU A 173 -22.26 9.17 -9.41
CA LEU A 173 -21.13 8.53 -8.72
C LEU A 173 -20.13 7.92 -9.71
N PHE A 174 -19.54 8.76 -10.55
CA PHE A 174 -18.45 8.34 -11.45
C PHE A 174 -17.11 8.51 -10.74
N PHE A 175 -16.37 7.42 -10.60
CA PHE A 175 -15.00 7.46 -10.09
C PHE A 175 -14.02 7.70 -11.24
N GLU A 176 -13.05 8.57 -11.01
CA GLU A 176 -11.93 8.77 -11.92
C GLU A 176 -10.76 7.87 -11.51
N TYR A 177 -10.12 7.23 -12.48
CA TYR A 177 -8.90 6.46 -12.29
C TYR A 177 -7.89 6.81 -13.38
N TRP A 178 -6.62 6.65 -13.06
CA TRP A 178 -5.52 6.84 -14.00
C TRP A 178 -4.49 5.73 -13.80
N TRP A 179 -3.83 5.35 -14.89
CA TRP A 179 -2.65 4.50 -14.84
C TRP A 179 -1.40 5.37 -14.84
N ILE A 180 -0.42 4.95 -14.06
CA ILE A 180 0.92 5.54 -14.08
C ILE A 180 1.78 4.62 -14.95
N ASP A 181 2.41 5.19 -15.97
CA ASP A 181 3.42 4.46 -16.74
C ASP A 181 4.72 4.42 -15.93
N TYR A 182 4.90 3.32 -15.19
CA TYR A 182 6.10 3.09 -14.40
C TYR A 182 7.38 2.96 -15.25
N GLN A 183 7.28 2.48 -16.49
CA GLN A 183 8.46 2.36 -17.36
C GLN A 183 8.94 3.74 -17.80
N GLN A 184 8.01 4.62 -18.17
CA GLN A 184 8.33 6.01 -18.48
C GLN A 184 8.84 6.74 -17.23
N ALA A 185 8.18 6.59 -16.08
CA ALA A 185 8.58 7.24 -14.83
C ALA A 185 9.96 6.77 -14.30
N ALA A 186 10.36 5.53 -14.58
CA ALA A 186 11.66 4.99 -14.18
C ALA A 186 12.82 5.40 -15.11
N ARG A 187 12.54 5.92 -16.31
CA ARG A 187 13.57 6.53 -17.15
C ARG A 187 14.06 7.78 -16.43
N ARG A 188 15.34 7.78 -16.03
CA ARG A 188 15.96 8.95 -15.39
C ARG A 188 15.78 10.17 -16.30
N SER A 189 15.27 11.26 -15.73
CA SER A 189 15.32 12.60 -16.31
C SER A 189 16.76 13.06 -16.48
#